data_AF-A0A3D0DSF7-F1
#
_entry.id   AF-A0A3D0DSF7-F1
#
_cell.length_a   1.000
_cell.length_b   1.000
_cell.length_c   1.000
_cell.angle_alpha   90.00
_cell.angle_beta   90.00
_cell.angle_gamma   90.00
#
_symmetry.space_group_name_H-M   'P 1'
#
loop_
_entity.id
_entity.type
_entity.pdbx_description
1 polymer ?
#
loop_
_entity_poly.entity_id
_entity_poly.type
_entity_poly.pdbx_seq_one_letter_code
_entity_poly.pdbx_strand_id
1 'polypeptide(L)' 'MKQMNSTEWIAHCLAIDPPRSKSLVMTVMGDAIAPHGGAAWLGSLIELLAPLGVTDRLVRTSVFRLVQEGWLTASREGRR' A
#
# COMPACT_ATOMS: atom_id res chain seq x y z
N MET A 1 7.44 -14.46 25.76
CA MET A 1 7.38 -14.14 24.31
C MET A 1 8.72 -13.52 23.91
N LYS A 2 9.37 -14.02 22.86
CA LYS A 2 10.58 -13.40 22.33
C LYS A 2 10.19 -12.01 21.81
N GLN A 3 10.87 -10.94 22.26
CA GLN A 3 10.64 -9.62 21.68
C GLN A 3 11.14 -9.66 20.23
N MET A 4 10.25 -9.42 19.29
CA MET A 4 10.56 -9.29 17.87
C MET A 4 10.57 -7.82 17.51
N ASN A 5 11.53 -7.38 16.71
CA ASN A 5 11.49 -6.05 16.11
C ASN A 5 10.46 -5.99 14.96
N SER A 6 10.15 -4.79 14.47
CA SER A 6 9.14 -4.60 13.42
C SER A 6 9.46 -5.39 12.15
N THR A 7 10.72 -5.43 11.72
CA THR A 7 11.15 -6.16 10.53
C THR A 7 10.95 -7.66 10.68
N GLU A 8 11.35 -8.22 11.83
CA GLU A 8 11.15 -9.63 12.15
C GLU A 8 9.67 -9.99 12.20
N TRP A 9 8.85 -9.12 12.79
CA TRP A 9 7.41 -9.31 12.88
C TRP A 9 6.75 -9.28 11.50
N ILE A 10 7.09 -8.30 10.66
CA ILE A 10 6.60 -8.22 9.28
C ILE A 10 6.98 -9.48 8.51
N ALA A 11 8.25 -9.89 8.54
CA ALA A 11 8.72 -11.08 7.82
C ALA A 11 7.97 -12.35 8.26
N HIS A 12 7.70 -12.49 9.56
CA HIS A 12 6.91 -13.60 10.08
C HIS A 12 5.46 -13.57 9.59
N CYS A 13 4.78 -12.42 9.64
CA CYS A 13 3.42 -12.28 9.14
C CYS A 13 3.33 -12.58 7.64
N LEU A 14 4.28 -12.09 6.84
CA LEU A 14 4.32 -12.34 5.39
C LEU A 14 4.54 -13.82 5.05
N ALA A 15 5.26 -14.55 5.88
CA ALA A 15 5.48 -15.99 5.69
C ALA A 15 4.23 -16.83 6.03
N ILE A 16 3.38 -16.34 6.93
CA ILE A 16 2.17 -17.06 7.38
C ILE A 16 0.97 -16.74 6.47
N ASP A 17 0.69 -15.46 6.26
CA ASP A 17 -0.48 -15.00 5.50
C ASP A 17 -0.16 -13.68 4.79
N PRO A 18 0.38 -13.75 3.56
CA PRO A 18 0.72 -12.55 2.81
C PRO A 18 -0.54 -11.76 2.41
N PRO A 19 -0.56 -10.43 2.62
CA PRO A 19 -1.74 -9.64 2.37
C PRO A 19 -2.06 -9.52 0.88
N ARG A 20 -3.36 -9.46 0.56
CA ARG A 20 -3.80 -9.13 -0.80
C ARG A 20 -3.51 -7.67 -1.10
N SER A 21 -2.68 -7.40 -2.10
CA SER A 21 -2.17 -6.05 -2.40
C SER A 21 -3.27 -5.00 -2.55
N LYS A 22 -4.38 -5.31 -3.25
CA LYS A 22 -5.51 -4.37 -3.41
C LYS A 22 -6.19 -4.03 -2.07
N SER A 23 -6.42 -5.03 -1.23
CA SER A 23 -7.00 -4.84 0.10
C SER A 23 -6.07 -4.02 0.99
N LEU A 24 -4.76 -4.29 0.92
CA LEU A 24 -3.77 -3.53 1.69
C LEU A 24 -3.69 -2.07 1.23
N VAL A 25 -3.68 -1.81 -0.08
CA VAL A 25 -3.74 -0.45 -0.63
C VAL A 25 -5.00 0.26 -0.14
N MET A 26 -6.16 -0.39 -0.18
CA MET A 26 -7.41 0.21 0.30
C MET A 26 -7.34 0.55 1.79
N THR A 27 -6.78 -0.35 2.61
CA THR A 27 -6.62 -0.14 4.05
C THR A 27 -5.69 1.04 4.34
N VAL A 28 -4.54 1.10 3.68
CA VAL A 28 -3.58 2.20 3.89
C VAL A 28 -4.13 3.54 3.38
N MET A 29 -4.80 3.54 2.22
CA MET A 29 -5.46 4.74 1.71
C MET A 29 -6.57 5.23 2.65
N GLY A 30 -7.38 4.31 3.19
CA GLY A 30 -8.50 4.64 4.07
C GLY A 30 -8.07 5.04 5.48
N ASP A 31 -7.28 4.22 6.15
CA ASP A 31 -6.99 4.36 7.58
C ASP A 31 -5.83 5.33 7.83
N ALA A 32 -4.83 5.34 6.95
CA ALA A 32 -3.62 6.12 7.15
C ALA A 32 -3.59 7.42 6.33
N ILE A 33 -4.11 7.43 5.10
CA ILE A 33 -3.96 8.59 4.20
C ILE A 33 -5.21 9.48 4.20
N ALA A 34 -6.42 8.92 4.19
CA ALA A 34 -7.66 9.70 4.15
C ALA A 34 -7.80 10.71 5.30
N PRO A 35 -7.46 10.38 6.57
CA PRO A 35 -7.54 11.35 7.66
C PRO A 35 -6.57 12.53 7.55
N HIS A 36 -5.54 12.41 6.71
CA HIS A 36 -4.45 13.38 6.57
C HIS A 36 -4.48 14.13 5.23
N GLY A 37 -5.63 14.18 4.55
CA GLY A 37 -5.82 14.91 3.29
C GLY A 37 -6.07 14.03 2.08
N GLY A 38 -6.04 12.70 2.22
CA GLY A 38 -6.57 11.76 1.21
C GLY A 38 -5.80 11.66 -0.10
N ALA A 39 -4.60 12.24 -0.17
CA ALA A 39 -3.75 12.21 -1.35
C ALA A 39 -2.36 11.65 -1.00
N ALA A 40 -1.83 10.82 -1.90
CA ALA A 40 -0.47 10.33 -1.81
C ALA A 40 0.12 10.18 -3.21
N TRP A 41 1.42 10.47 -3.33
CA TRP A 41 2.18 10.16 -4.54
C TRP A 41 2.28 8.64 -4.70
N LEU A 42 2.07 8.16 -5.92
CA LEU A 42 2.17 6.72 -6.21
C LEU A 42 3.54 6.16 -5.88
N GLY A 43 4.62 6.92 -6.14
CA GLY A 43 5.99 6.55 -5.77
C GLY A 43 6.17 6.33 -4.27
N SER A 44 5.69 7.27 -3.45
CA SER A 44 5.74 7.15 -1.99
C SER A 44 4.90 5.98 -1.47
N LEU A 45 3.76 5.70 -2.10
CA LEU A 45 2.95 4.52 -1.77
C LEU A 45 3.69 3.21 -2.10
N ILE A 46 4.43 3.16 -3.20
CA ILE A 46 5.26 2.00 -3.55
C ILE A 46 6.34 1.77 -2.50
N GLU A 47 7.06 2.83 -2.11
CA GLU A 47 8.10 2.76 -1.07
C GLU A 47 7.53 2.32 0.28
N LEU A 48 6.37 2.86 0.67
CA LEU A 48 5.67 2.51 1.91
C LEU A 48 5.26 1.04 1.97
N LEU A 49 4.81 0.46 0.85
CA LEU A 49 4.30 -0.91 0.80
C LEU A 49 5.37 -1.96 0.49
N ALA A 50 6.57 -1.55 0.07
CA ALA A 50 7.66 -2.47 -0.26
C ALA A 50 8.08 -3.37 0.92
N PRO A 51 8.24 -2.88 2.17
CA PRO A 51 8.55 -3.74 3.32
C PRO A 51 7.45 -4.78 3.62
N LEU A 52 6.22 -4.52 3.19
CA LEU A 52 5.07 -5.41 3.36
C LEU A 52 4.96 -6.45 2.23
N GLY A 53 6.02 -6.62 1.44
CA GLY A 53 6.07 -7.63 0.37
C GLY A 53 5.29 -7.26 -0.89
N VAL A 54 4.79 -6.03 -1.02
CA VAL A 54 4.06 -5.59 -2.22
C VAL A 54 5.03 -4.94 -3.21
N THR A 55 5.15 -5.54 -4.39
CA THR A 55 6.01 -5.03 -5.45
C THR A 55 5.42 -3.80 -6.13
N ASP A 56 6.27 -2.97 -6.73
CA ASP A 56 5.85 -1.81 -7.56
C ASP A 56 4.73 -2.18 -8.55
N ARG A 57 4.93 -3.27 -9.31
CA ARG A 57 3.92 -3.78 -10.26
C ARG A 57 2.57 -4.07 -9.59
N LEU A 58 2.57 -4.67 -8.40
CA LEU A 58 1.34 -5.00 -7.68
C LEU A 58 0.66 -3.76 -7.11
N VAL A 59 1.41 -2.78 -6.62
CA VAL A 59 0.85 -1.49 -6.17
C VAL A 59 0.17 -0.78 -7.33
N ARG A 60 0.84 -0.61 -8.46
CA ARG A 60 0.29 0.05 -9.66
C ARG A 60 -0.98 -0.64 -10.16
N THR A 61 -0.95 -1.97 -10.24
CA THR A 61 -2.11 -2.77 -10.67
C THR A 61 -3.28 -2.60 -9.71
N SER A 62 -3.00 -2.57 -8.40
CA SER A 62 -4.02 -2.43 -7.36
C SER A 62 -4.66 -1.04 -7.38
N VAL A 63 -3.85 0.01 -7.44
CA VAL A 63 -4.31 1.40 -7.56
C VAL A 63 -5.14 1.57 -8.83
N PHE A 64 -4.66 1.07 -9.98
CA PHE A 64 -5.42 1.13 -11.23
C PHE A 64 -6.80 0.48 -11.11
N ARG A 65 -6.89 -0.71 -10.51
CA ARG A 65 -8.17 -1.39 -10.29
C ARG A 65 -9.09 -0.60 -9.36
N LEU A 66 -8.57 -0.05 -8.27
CA LEU A 66 -9.35 0.78 -7.35
C LEU A 66 -9.85 2.07 -8.03
N VAL A 67 -9.08 2.64 -8.95
CA VAL A 67 -9.54 3.77 -9.78
C VAL A 67 -10.66 3.34 -10.74
N GLN A 68 -10.51 2.20 -11.42
CA GLN A 68 -11.56 1.68 -12.32
C GLN A 68 -12.87 1.38 -11.59
N GLU A 69 -12.77 0.97 -10.32
CA GLU A 69 -13.93 0.69 -9.47
C GLU A 69 -14.49 1.93 -8.77
N GLY A 70 -13.88 3.11 -8.97
CA GLY A 70 -14.35 4.37 -8.38
C GLY A 70 -13.99 4.57 -6.90
N TRP A 71 -13.14 3.71 -6.32
CA TRP A 71 -12.66 3.86 -4.95
C TRP A 71 -11.58 4.93 -4.80
N LEU A 72 -10.76 5.13 -5.84
CA LEU A 72 -9.68 6.12 -5.87
C LEU A 72 -9.80 7.00 -7.11
N THR A 73 -9.24 8.21 -7.02
CA THR A 73 -9.09 9.10 -8.18
C THR A 73 -7.60 9.30 -8.46
N ALA A 74 -7.20 9.10 -9.71
CA ALA A 74 -5.84 9.42 -10.14
C ALA A 74 -5.78 10.86 -10.66
N SER A 75 -4.94 11.70 -10.05
CA SER A 75 -4.56 13.01 -10.59
C SER A 75 -3.15 12.93 -11.16
N ARG A 76 -2.89 13.63 -12.27
CA ARG A 76 -1.55 13.76 -12.85
C ARG A 76 -1.09 15.20 -12.76
N GLU A 77 -0.26 15.48 -11.77
CA GLU A 77 0.40 16.78 -11.61
C GLU A 77 1.83 16.72 -12.13
N GLY A 78 2.04 17.19 -13.37
CA GLY A 78 3.36 17.26 -13.99
C GLY A 78 3.88 15.94 -14.57
N ARG A 79 5.22 15.78 -14.58
CA ARG A 79 5.96 14.65 -15.19
C ARG A 79 6.76 13.82 -14.17
N ARG A 80 6.51 13.99 -12.87
CA ARG A 80 7.16 13.21 -11.81
C ARG A 80 6.18 12.25 -11.16
#